data_AF-A0AAW3XLD8-F1
#
_entry.id   AF-A0AAW3XLD8-F1
#
_cell.length_a   1.000
_cell.length_b   1.000
_cell.length_c   1.000
_cell.angle_alpha   90.00
_cell.angle_beta   90.00
_cell.angle_gamma   90.00
#
_symmetry.space_group_name_H-M   'P 1'
#
loop_
_entity.id
_entity.type
_entity.pdbx_description
1 polymer ?
#
loop_
_entity_poly.entity_id
_entity_poly.type
_entity_poly.pdbx_seq_one_letter_code
_entity_poly.pdbx_strand_id
1 'polypeptide(L)'
;MKQMTFADAEYAGKRKQTRKELFLIEMDRVVPWKGLIALIEPHYPKGEGGRPAYPLMAMLRVHLLQNWFGYSDPAMEEALYETTILRQFAGL
;
A
#
# COMPACT_ATOMS: atom_id res chain seq x y z
N MET A 1 2.34 19.26 -6.61
CA MET A 1 3.51 18.39 -6.81
C MET A 1 3.75 17.64 -5.51
N LYS A 2 3.80 16.31 -5.52
CA LYS A 2 4.13 15.51 -4.32
C LYS A 2 5.64 15.58 -4.13
N GLN A 3 6.10 16.04 -2.97
CA GLN A 3 7.54 16.16 -2.66
C GLN A 3 8.15 14.75 -2.61
N MET A 4 9.15 14.48 -3.46
CA MET A 4 9.88 13.22 -3.46
C MET A 4 10.91 13.21 -2.34
N THR A 5 11.01 12.10 -1.63
CA THR A 5 12.08 11.88 -0.64
C THR A 5 13.38 11.45 -1.34
N PHE A 6 14.51 11.55 -0.64
CA PHE A 6 15.79 11.05 -1.17
C PHE A 6 15.74 9.56 -1.55
N ALA A 7 15.00 8.75 -0.79
CA ALA A 7 14.79 7.34 -1.08
C ALA A 7 13.99 7.13 -2.39
N ASP A 8 12.98 7.98 -2.64
CA ASP A 8 12.19 7.93 -3.88
C ASP A 8 13.05 8.31 -5.11
N ALA A 9 13.94 9.29 -4.95
CA ALA A 9 14.84 9.75 -6.01
C ALA A 9 15.92 8.70 -6.34
N GLU A 10 16.50 8.05 -5.33
CA GLU A 10 17.44 6.93 -5.53
C GLU A 10 16.76 5.76 -6.25
N TYR A 11 15.52 5.44 -5.89
CA TYR A 11 14.74 4.40 -6.55
C TYR A 11 14.44 4.72 -8.00
N ALA A 12 14.04 5.96 -8.30
CA ALA A 12 13.75 6.42 -9.66
C ALA A 12 14.95 6.31 -10.62
N GLY A 13 16.18 6.29 -10.09
CA GLY A 13 17.41 6.07 -10.86
C GLY A 13 17.63 4.60 -11.29
N LYS A 14 16.86 3.63 -10.78
CA LYS A 14 16.99 2.22 -11.15
C LYS A 14 16.45 1.96 -12.55
N ARG A 15 17.29 1.43 -13.44
CA ARG A 15 16.98 1.22 -14.87
C ARG A 15 16.03 0.05 -15.19
N LYS A 16 15.79 -0.87 -14.26
CA LYS A 16 14.98 -2.08 -14.51
C LYS A 16 13.76 -2.09 -13.61
N GLN A 17 12.59 -2.01 -14.23
CA GLN A 17 11.31 -2.22 -13.56
C GLN A 17 11.15 -3.69 -13.18
N THR A 18 10.86 -3.98 -11.91
CA THR A 18 10.72 -5.36 -11.43
C THR A 18 9.36 -5.95 -11.84
N ARG A 19 9.25 -7.29 -11.86
CA ARG A 19 7.95 -7.97 -12.08
C ARG A 19 6.93 -7.56 -11.01
N LYS A 20 7.38 -7.37 -9.78
CA LYS A 20 6.55 -6.93 -8.64
C LYS A 20 6.00 -5.52 -8.87
N GLU A 21 6.83 -4.58 -9.36
CA GLU A 21 6.35 -3.23 -9.73
C GLU A 21 5.31 -3.25 -10.84
N LEU A 22 5.57 -4.00 -11.92
CA LEU A 22 4.63 -4.10 -13.04
C LEU A 22 3.27 -4.63 -12.56
N PHE A 23 3.29 -5.68 -11.74
CA PHE A 23 2.09 -6.23 -11.13
C PHE A 23 1.34 -5.19 -10.28
N LEU A 24 2.05 -4.43 -9.43
CA LEU A 24 1.41 -3.39 -8.59
C LEU A 24 0.83 -2.26 -9.42
N ILE A 25 1.49 -1.84 -10.51
CA ILE A 25 0.96 -0.82 -11.42
C ILE A 25 -0.31 -1.31 -12.13
N GLU A 26 -0.34 -2.58 -12.52
CA GLU A 26 -1.53 -3.19 -13.10
C GLU A 26 -2.66 -3.25 -12.07
N MET A 27 -2.38 -3.73 -10.86
CA MET A 27 -3.37 -3.81 -9.78
C MET A 27 -3.91 -2.45 -9.37
N ASP A 28 -3.08 -1.40 -9.37
CA ASP A 28 -3.53 -0.03 -9.12
C ASP A 28 -4.60 0.43 -10.11
N ARG A 29 -4.55 -0.07 -11.36
CA ARG A 29 -5.50 0.27 -12.42
C ARG A 29 -6.75 -0.60 -12.42
N VAL A 30 -6.61 -1.91 -12.16
CA VAL A 30 -7.73 -2.86 -12.31
C VAL A 30 -8.57 -3.00 -11.05
N VAL A 31 -8.03 -2.72 -9.87
CA VAL A 31 -8.80 -2.82 -8.62
C VAL A 31 -9.81 -1.68 -8.53
N PRO A 32 -11.11 -1.96 -8.29
CA PRO A 32 -12.15 -0.94 -8.20
C PRO A 32 -12.13 -0.21 -6.85
N TRP A 33 -11.06 0.55 -6.58
CA TRP A 33 -10.78 1.16 -5.28
C TRP A 33 -11.95 1.93 -4.67
N LYS A 34 -12.58 2.81 -5.45
CA LYS A 34 -13.72 3.63 -4.97
C LYS A 34 -14.89 2.77 -4.52
N GLY A 35 -15.20 1.71 -5.28
CA GLY A 35 -16.29 0.79 -4.94
C GLY A 35 -15.99 0.01 -3.67
N LEU A 36 -14.76 -0.51 -3.53
CA LEU A 36 -14.35 -1.24 -2.33
C LEU A 36 -14.34 -0.36 -1.09
N ILE A 37 -13.81 0.87 -1.19
CA ILE A 37 -13.84 1.83 -0.08
C ILE A 37 -15.27 2.11 0.36
N ALA A 38 -16.17 2.43 -0.58
CA ALA A 38 -17.55 2.75 -0.26
C ALA A 38 -18.29 1.61 0.47
N LEU A 39 -17.94 0.36 0.17
CA LEU A 39 -18.50 -0.81 0.84
C LEU A 39 -17.94 -1.01 2.27
N ILE A 40 -16.67 -0.65 2.50
CA ILE A 40 -15.98 -0.89 3.78
C ILE A 40 -16.15 0.29 4.74
N GLU A 41 -16.19 1.52 4.22
CA GLU A 41 -16.24 2.77 4.99
C GLU A 41 -17.29 2.79 6.12
N PRO A 42 -18.53 2.29 5.93
CA PRO A 42 -19.53 2.25 7.01
C PRO A 42 -19.12 1.40 8.22
N HIS A 43 -18.24 0.41 8.00
CA HIS A 43 -17.79 -0.55 9.01
C HIS A 43 -16.38 -0.27 9.53
N TYR A 44 -15.67 0.69 8.92
CA TYR A 44 -14.29 0.98 9.28
C TYR A 44 -14.21 1.78 10.58
N PRO A 45 -13.36 1.39 11.55
CA PRO A 45 -13.27 2.07 12.83
C PRO A 45 -12.85 3.53 12.66
N LYS A 46 -13.60 4.44 13.25
CA LYS A 46 -13.34 5.89 13.20
C LYS A 46 -12.41 6.41 14.31
N GLY A 47 -11.88 5.51 15.13
CA GLY A 47 -10.95 5.86 16.20
C GLY A 47 -11.61 6.39 17.47
N GLU A 48 -12.72 5.78 17.90
CA GLU A 48 -13.34 6.11 19.18
C GLU A 48 -12.55 5.48 20.34
N GLY A 49 -11.49 6.17 20.77
CA GLY A 49 -10.69 5.84 21.97
C GLY A 49 -9.45 4.98 21.70
N GLY A 50 -8.33 5.61 21.35
CA GLY A 50 -7.04 4.95 21.19
C GLY A 50 -6.13 5.61 20.14
N ARG A 51 -5.12 4.88 19.66
CA ARG A 51 -4.33 5.32 18.50
C ARG A 51 -5.28 5.42 17.30
N PRO A 52 -5.26 6.52 16.53
CA PRO A 52 -6.12 6.67 15.36
C PRO A 52 -5.90 5.50 14.41
N ALA A 53 -7.00 4.98 13.85
CA ALA A 53 -6.94 4.01 12.78
C ALA A 53 -6.17 4.59 11.59
N TYR A 54 -5.41 3.73 10.90
CA TYR A 54 -4.77 4.12 9.65
C TYR A 54 -5.84 4.53 8.61
N PRO A 55 -5.49 5.35 7.60
CA PRO A 55 -6.42 5.65 6.52
C PRO A 55 -6.93 4.36 5.86
N LEU A 56 -8.25 4.25 5.67
CA LEU A 56 -8.89 3.06 5.09
C LEU A 56 -8.24 2.63 3.77
N MET A 57 -7.91 3.58 2.90
CA MET A 57 -7.25 3.28 1.62
C MET A 57 -5.89 2.59 1.83
N ALA A 58 -5.09 3.06 2.79
CA ALA A 58 -3.79 2.47 3.07
C ALA A 58 -3.94 1.04 3.62
N MET A 59 -4.85 0.84 4.57
CA MET A 59 -5.10 -0.50 5.14
C MET A 59 -5.66 -1.48 4.12
N LEU A 60 -6.58 -1.05 3.26
CA LEU A 60 -7.09 -1.90 2.18
C LEU A 60 -5.95 -2.35 1.26
N ARG A 61 -5.04 -1.44 0.90
CA ARG A 61 -3.87 -1.79 0.08
C ARG A 61 -2.94 -2.76 0.80
N VAL A 62 -2.69 -2.58 2.09
CA VAL A 62 -1.89 -3.52 2.91
C VAL A 62 -2.52 -4.92 2.89
N HIS A 63 -3.83 -5.04 3.11
CA HIS A 63 -4.49 -6.34 3.07
C HIS A 63 -4.46 -7.01 1.69
N LEU A 64 -4.56 -6.23 0.61
CA LEU A 64 -4.39 -6.77 -0.74
C LEU A 64 -2.96 -7.23 -1.00
N LEU A 65 -1.95 -6.49 -0.53
CA LEU A 65 -0.54 -6.90 -0.61
C LEU A 65 -0.30 -8.22 0.14
N GLN A 66 -0.88 -8.37 1.33
CA GLN A 66 -0.86 -9.62 2.09
C GLN A 66 -1.43 -10.77 1.27
N ASN A 67 -2.62 -10.58 0.69
CA ASN A 67 -3.30 -11.61 -0.10
C ASN A 67 -2.54 -11.97 -1.39
N TRP A 68 -1.96 -10.98 -2.10
CA TRP A 68 -1.27 -11.22 -3.37
C TRP A 68 0.09 -11.89 -3.20
N PHE A 69 0.81 -11.58 -2.12
CA PHE A 69 2.17 -12.10 -1.88
C PHE A 69 2.23 -13.17 -0.78
N GLY A 70 1.10 -13.50 -0.15
CA GLY A 70 1.02 -14.51 0.91
C GLY A 70 1.72 -14.09 2.21
N TYR A 71 1.76 -12.78 2.51
CA TYR A 71 2.38 -12.29 3.74
C TYR A 71 1.42 -12.43 4.94
N SER A 72 1.96 -12.89 6.07
CA SER A 72 1.31 -12.75 7.38
C SER A 72 1.37 -11.29 7.86
N ASP A 73 0.67 -10.95 8.95
CA ASP A 73 0.74 -9.60 9.54
C ASP A 73 2.18 -9.18 9.88
N PRO A 74 2.99 -9.98 10.61
CA PRO A 74 4.38 -9.60 10.89
C PRO A 74 5.24 -9.49 9.63
N ALA A 75 5.08 -10.42 8.68
CA ALA A 75 5.85 -10.41 7.44
C ALA A 75 5.51 -9.21 6.55
N MET A 76 4.27 -8.74 6.59
CA MET A 76 3.84 -7.56 5.83
C MET A 76 4.44 -6.29 6.43
N GLU A 77 4.51 -6.18 7.76
CA GLU A 77 5.17 -5.06 8.43
C GLU A 77 6.65 -4.99 8.02
N GLU A 78 7.38 -6.10 8.13
CA GLU A 78 8.78 -6.19 7.67
C GLU A 78 8.92 -5.83 6.19
N ALA A 79 8.04 -6.37 5.33
CA ALA A 79 8.07 -6.08 3.89
C ALA A 79 7.81 -4.59 3.56
N LEU A 80 6.99 -3.88 4.34
CA LEU A 80 6.78 -2.44 4.18
C LEU A 80 8.01 -1.63 4.60
N TYR A 81 8.79 -2.10 5.58
CA TYR A 81 10.05 -1.47 5.96
C TYR A 81 11.15 -1.70 4.92
N GLU A 82 11.28 -2.92 4.41
CA GLU A 82 12.39 -3.31 3.53
C GLU A 82 12.16 -2.96 2.06
N THR A 83 10.90 -2.99 1.60
CA THR A 83 10.58 -2.88 0.17
C THR A 83 9.85 -1.57 -0.15
N THR A 84 10.59 -0.57 -0.63
CA THR A 84 10.08 0.77 -0.96
C THR A 84 8.84 0.74 -1.86
N ILE A 85 8.78 -0.14 -2.86
CA ILE A 85 7.64 -0.21 -3.80
C ILE A 85 6.34 -0.66 -3.13
N LEU A 86 6.42 -1.53 -2.12
CA LEU A 86 5.24 -1.98 -1.36
C LEU A 86 4.72 -0.84 -0.49
N ARG A 87 5.64 -0.14 0.16
CA ARG A 87 5.33 1.04 0.97
C ARG A 87 4.70 2.16 0.14
N GLN A 88 5.30 2.48 -1.00
CA GLN A 88 4.76 3.47 -1.95
C GLN A 88 3.39 3.06 -2.47
N PHE A 89 3.21 1.77 -2.82
CA PHE A 89 1.92 1.26 -3.25
C PHE A 89 0.87 1.43 -2.15
N ALA A 90 1.19 1.09 -0.89
CA ALA A 90 0.29 1.28 0.26
C ALA A 90 0.02 2.77 0.60
N GLY A 91 0.83 3.70 0.08
CA GLY A 91 0.70 5.12 0.35
C GLY A 91 1.28 5.55 1.70
N LEU A 92 2.24 4.79 2.24
CA LEU A 92 2.91 4.99 3.54
C LEU A 92 4.33 5.56 3.39
#